data_AF-A0A1B5Z9B5-F1
#
_entry.id   AF-A0A1B5Z9B5-F1
#
_cell.length_a   1.000
_cell.length_b   1.000
_cell.length_c   1.000
_cell.angle_alpha   90.00
_cell.angle_beta   90.00
_cell.angle_gamma   90.00
#
_symmetry.space_group_name_H-M   'P 1'
#
loop_
_entity.id
_entity.type
_entity.pdbx_description
1 polymer ?
#
loop_
_entity_poly.entity_id
_entity_poly.type
_entity_poly.pdbx_seq_one_letter_code
_entity_poly.pdbx_strand_id
1 'polypeptide(L)'
;SDKTGTLTLNKLSVDKNLIEVFAKGVEKDYVILLAARASRTENQDPIDAAIVGMLADPKEARAGVREVHFLPFNPVDKRTALTYIDFDGNWHRSSKGAPEQ
;
A
#
# COMPACT_ATOMS: atom_id res chain seq x y z
N SER A 1 -5.24 6.29 28.06
CA SER A 1 -3.91 6.07 27.46
C SER A 1 -4.11 5.48 26.08
N ASP A 2 -3.56 6.08 25.03
CA ASP A 2 -3.74 5.60 23.66
C ASP A 2 -2.98 4.30 23.41
N LYS A 3 -3.62 3.33 22.73
CA LYS A 3 -3.03 2.01 22.49
C LYS A 3 -1.84 2.07 21.53
N THR A 4 -2.00 2.78 20.42
CA THR A 4 -0.99 2.90 19.36
C THR A 4 0.11 3.85 19.82
N GLY A 5 1.37 3.39 19.84
CA GLY A 5 2.52 4.23 20.23
C GLY A 5 2.78 4.35 21.73
N THR A 6 1.84 3.97 22.60
CA THR A 6 2.08 3.92 24.07
C THR A 6 2.14 2.48 24.60
N LEU A 7 1.19 1.63 24.21
CA LEU A 7 1.10 0.24 24.68
C LEU A 7 1.72 -0.76 23.71
N THR A 8 1.84 -0.38 22.44
CA THR A 8 2.31 -1.24 21.36
C THR A 8 3.47 -0.57 20.63
N LEU A 9 4.37 -1.39 20.07
CA LEU A 9 5.59 -0.91 19.39
C LEU A 9 5.33 -0.08 18.14
N ASN A 10 4.08 -0.04 17.65
CA ASN A 10 3.73 0.56 16.36
C ASN A 10 4.61 0.03 15.21
N LYS A 11 5.03 -1.25 15.30
CA LYS A 11 5.74 -2.00 14.27
C LYS A 11 4.78 -3.07 13.76
N LEU A 12 4.11 -2.75 12.66
CA LEU A 12 3.09 -3.61 12.08
C LEU A 12 3.75 -4.70 11.22
N SER A 13 3.12 -5.87 11.17
CA SER A 13 3.49 -6.96 10.29
C SER A 13 2.21 -7.68 9.83
N VAL A 14 2.28 -8.31 8.66
CA VAL A 14 1.13 -9.01 8.06
C VAL A 14 1.59 -10.42 7.69
N ASP A 15 0.81 -11.42 8.11
CA ASP A 15 0.98 -12.78 7.64
C ASP A 15 0.30 -12.93 6.27
N LYS A 16 1.09 -13.17 5.22
CA LYS A 16 0.60 -13.32 3.84
C LYS A 16 -0.43 -14.43 3.69
N ASN A 17 -0.37 -15.47 4.53
CA ASN A 17 -1.29 -16.60 4.45
C ASN A 17 -2.72 -16.22 4.78
N LEU A 18 -2.91 -15.21 5.64
CA LEU A 18 -4.22 -14.73 6.10
C LEU A 18 -4.84 -13.66 5.19
N ILE A 19 -4.19 -13.28 4.09
CA ILE A 19 -4.74 -12.31 3.15
C ILE A 19 -5.82 -12.99 2.30
N GLU A 20 -7.02 -12.41 2.29
CA GLU A 20 -8.12 -12.82 1.42
C GLU A 20 -8.27 -11.85 0.25
N VAL A 21 -8.46 -12.39 -0.96
CA VAL A 21 -8.60 -11.61 -2.20
C VAL A 21 -9.97 -11.84 -2.80
N PHE A 22 -10.72 -10.76 -3.00
CA PHE A 22 -12.09 -10.81 -3.50
C PHE A 22 -12.20 -10.70 -5.03
N ALA A 23 -11.20 -10.10 -5.68
CA ALA A 23 -11.18 -9.95 -7.12
C ALA A 23 -10.78 -11.27 -7.80
N LYS A 24 -11.60 -11.77 -8.73
CA LYS A 24 -11.31 -12.99 -9.48
C LYS A 24 -10.05 -12.82 -10.34
N GLY A 25 -9.18 -13.82 -10.33
CA GLY A 25 -7.94 -13.83 -11.11
C GLY A 25 -6.84 -12.89 -10.57
N VAL A 26 -7.01 -12.37 -9.35
CA VAL A 26 -6.00 -11.57 -8.67
C VAL A 26 -5.35 -12.40 -7.56
N GLU A 27 -4.03 -12.48 -7.60
CA GLU A 27 -3.22 -13.17 -6.60
C GLU A 27 -2.86 -12.27 -5.41
N LYS A 28 -2.58 -12.89 -4.25
CA LYS A 28 -2.23 -12.18 -2.99
C LYS A 28 -1.04 -11.24 -3.17
N ASP A 29 0.01 -11.71 -3.85
CA ASP A 29 1.21 -10.89 -4.09
C ASP A 29 0.91 -9.67 -4.99
N TYR A 30 -0.04 -9.79 -5.92
CA TYR A 30 -0.45 -8.66 -6.72
C TYR A 30 -1.20 -7.60 -5.90
N VAL A 31 -2.06 -8.02 -4.95
CA VAL A 31 -2.70 -7.08 -4.01
C VAL A 31 -1.67 -6.36 -3.14
N ILE A 32 -0.67 -7.09 -2.65
CA ILE A 32 0.43 -6.51 -1.87
C ILE A 32 1.19 -5.48 -2.70
N LEU A 33 1.52 -5.78 -3.96
CA LEU A 33 2.17 -4.85 -4.88
C LEU A 33 1.33 -3.57 -5.09
N LEU A 34 0.02 -3.71 -5.28
CA LEU A 34 -0.89 -2.56 -5.43
C LEU A 34 -0.96 -1.70 -4.16
N ALA A 35 -0.96 -2.33 -2.98
CA ALA A 35 -0.92 -1.63 -1.70
C ALA A 35 0.42 -0.91 -1.49
N ALA A 36 1.54 -1.53 -1.86
CA ALA A 36 2.87 -0.91 -1.80
C ALA A 36 3.01 0.25 -2.81
N ARG A 37 2.42 0.13 -4.00
CA ARG A 37 2.25 1.25 -4.94
C ARG A 37 1.51 2.42 -4.31
N ALA A 38 0.43 2.15 -3.59
CA ALA A 38 -0.34 3.16 -2.86
C ALA A 38 0.28 3.61 -1.51
N SER A 39 1.49 3.14 -1.18
CA SER A 39 2.23 3.50 0.03
C SER A 39 3.36 4.47 -0.30
N ARG A 40 3.81 5.28 0.67
CA ARG A 40 5.06 6.04 0.49
C ARG A 40 6.25 5.09 0.52
N THR A 41 7.27 5.37 -0.27
CA THR A 41 8.56 4.64 -0.25
C THR A 41 9.62 5.35 0.59
N GLU A 42 9.41 6.64 0.88
CA GLU A 42 10.27 7.48 1.71
C GLU A 42 9.44 8.11 2.84
N ASN A 43 10.07 8.38 3.99
CA ASN A 43 9.41 8.96 5.17
C ASN A 43 8.12 8.22 5.53
N GLN A 44 8.22 6.90 5.56
CA GLN A 44 7.09 5.98 5.70
C GLN A 44 6.46 6.12 7.08
N ASP A 45 5.13 6.15 7.11
CA ASP A 45 4.43 5.81 8.34
C ASP A 45 4.59 4.30 8.64
N PRO A 46 4.28 3.84 9.86
CA PRO A 46 4.42 2.42 10.19
C PRO A 46 3.58 1.45 9.35
N ILE A 47 2.48 1.90 8.75
CA ILE A 47 1.64 1.08 7.87
C ILE A 47 2.29 0.98 6.49
N ASP A 48 2.77 2.09 5.93
CA ASP A 48 3.57 2.15 4.71
C ASP A 48 4.78 1.21 4.82
N ALA A 49 5.52 1.32 5.92
CA ALA A 49 6.72 0.50 6.17
C ALA A 49 6.39 -1.00 6.22
N ALA A 50 5.30 -1.36 6.90
CA ALA A 50 4.87 -2.75 6.98
C ALA A 50 4.47 -3.31 5.61
N ILE A 51 3.70 -2.56 4.81
CA ILE A 51 3.24 -3.00 3.49
C ILE A 51 4.42 -3.12 2.51
N VAL A 52 5.29 -2.09 2.45
CA VAL A 52 6.46 -2.12 1.55
C VAL A 52 7.44 -3.22 1.97
N GLY A 53 7.57 -3.49 3.28
CA GLY A 53 8.38 -4.59 3.81
C GLY A 53 7.85 -6.00 3.50
N MET A 54 6.63 -6.14 2.96
CA MET A 54 6.11 -7.44 2.50
C MET A 54 6.59 -7.82 1.10
N LEU A 55 7.17 -6.88 0.36
CA LEU A 55 7.82 -7.13 -0.92
C LEU A 55 9.19 -7.78 -0.70
N ALA A 56 9.68 -8.52 -1.70
CA ALA A 56 11.04 -9.07 -1.66
C ALA A 56 12.09 -7.95 -1.78
N ASP A 57 11.86 -6.99 -2.69
CA ASP A 57 12.61 -5.75 -2.80
C ASP A 57 11.63 -4.55 -2.73
N PRO A 58 11.80 -3.60 -1.79
CA PRO A 58 11.03 -2.36 -1.73
C PRO A 58 10.95 -1.58 -3.06
N LYS A 59 11.97 -1.72 -3.93
CA LYS A 59 11.99 -1.08 -5.26
C LYS A 59 10.89 -1.58 -6.19
N GLU A 60 10.39 -2.80 -5.98
CA GLU A 60 9.26 -3.35 -6.75
C GLU A 60 8.01 -2.46 -6.65
N ALA A 61 7.85 -1.74 -5.54
CA ALA A 61 6.75 -0.80 -5.33
C ALA A 61 6.65 0.28 -6.42
N ARG A 62 7.74 0.58 -7.14
CA ARG A 62 7.80 1.56 -8.24
C ARG A 62 8.38 0.99 -9.53
N ALA A 63 8.72 -0.29 -9.57
CA ALA A 63 9.28 -0.91 -10.76
C ALA A 63 8.28 -0.94 -11.93
N GLY A 64 8.75 -0.57 -13.12
CA GLY A 64 7.99 -0.65 -14.36
C GLY A 64 6.79 0.31 -14.47
N VAL A 65 6.68 1.29 -13.57
CA VAL A 65 5.60 2.28 -13.60
C VAL A 65 6.14 3.70 -13.49
N ARG A 66 5.52 4.63 -14.20
CA ARG A 66 5.79 6.06 -14.05
C ARG A 66 4.74 6.68 -13.14
N GLU A 67 5.18 7.18 -11.99
CA GLU A 67 4.30 7.94 -11.09
C GLU A 67 3.79 9.20 -11.78
N VAL A 68 2.48 9.46 -11.65
CA VAL A 68 1.85 10.68 -12.16
C VAL A 68 1.37 11.55 -11.01
N HIS A 69 0.72 10.95 -10.01
CA HIS A 69 0.21 11.68 -8.87
C HIS A 69 0.04 10.78 -7.65
N PHE A 70 0.55 11.23 -6.50
CA PHE A 70 0.34 10.58 -5.22
C PHE A 70 -0.62 11.42 -4.36
N LEU A 71 -1.74 10.81 -3.96
CA LEU A 71 -2.71 11.39 -3.05
C LEU A 71 -2.37 10.93 -1.62
N PRO A 72 -1.86 11.82 -0.74
CA PRO A 72 -1.49 11.45 0.61
C PRO A 72 -2.71 11.12 1.48
N PHE A 73 -2.48 10.44 2.61
CA PHE A 73 -3.54 10.15 3.57
C PHE A 73 -4.24 11.42 4.07
N ASN A 74 -5.57 11.40 4.04
CA ASN A 74 -6.44 12.41 4.63
C ASN A 74 -7.28 11.75 5.74
N PRO A 75 -7.33 12.28 6.98
CA PRO A 75 -8.15 11.71 8.06
C PRO A 75 -9.66 11.71 7.79
N VAL A 76 -10.15 12.53 6.84
CA VAL A 76 -11.56 12.52 6.42
C VAL A 76 -11.84 11.36 5.47
N ASP A 77 -11.06 11.24 4.39
CA ASP A 77 -11.25 10.21 3.36
C ASP A 77 -10.65 8.86 3.75
N LYS A 78 -9.76 8.85 4.74
CA LYS A 78 -9.00 7.70 5.27
C LYS A 78 -8.33 6.84 4.19
N ARG A 79 -7.83 7.48 3.13
CA ARG A 79 -7.32 6.81 1.93
C ARG A 79 -6.04 7.46 1.43
N THR A 80 -5.21 6.65 0.80
CA THR A 80 -4.01 7.04 0.05
C THR A 80 -4.09 6.38 -1.32
N ALA A 81 -3.62 7.05 -2.37
CA ALA A 81 -3.65 6.51 -3.71
C ALA A 81 -2.44 6.92 -4.55
N LEU A 82 -2.01 6.03 -5.45
CA LEU A 82 -1.04 6.34 -6.48
C LEU A 82 -1.72 6.22 -7.85
N THR A 83 -1.61 7.29 -8.65
CA THR A 83 -1.92 7.29 -10.07
C THR A 83 -0.62 7.12 -10.84
N TYR A 84 -0.56 6.13 -11.72
CA TYR A 84 0.66 5.80 -12.47
C TYR A 84 0.33 5.36 -13.90
N ILE A 85 1.33 5.39 -14.76
CA ILE A 85 1.28 4.87 -16.12
C ILE A 85 2.18 3.63 -16.18
N ASP A 86 1.65 2.54 -16.72
CA ASP A 86 2.41 1.30 -16.89
C ASP A 86 3.30 1.33 -18.15
N PHE A 87 4.02 0.23 -18.41
CA PHE A 87 4.90 0.11 -19.56
C PHE A 87 4.15 0.13 -20.91
N ASP A 88 2.88 -0.28 -20.91
CA ASP A 88 2.01 -0.29 -22.08
C ASP A 88 1.39 1.10 -22.35
N GLY A 89 1.67 2.09 -21.50
CA GLY A 89 1.13 3.44 -21.61
C GLY A 89 -0.28 3.61 -21.03
N ASN A 90 -0.82 2.58 -20.36
CA ASN A 90 -2.14 2.64 -19.76
C ASN A 90 -2.10 3.37 -18.42
N TRP A 91 -3.16 4.13 -18.15
CA TRP A 91 -3.34 4.84 -16.90
C TRP A 91 -4.00 3.97 -15.85
N HIS A 92 -3.41 3.91 -14.67
CA HIS A 92 -3.90 3.14 -13.54
C HIS A 92 -3.96 3.97 -12.27
N ARG A 93 -4.81 3.55 -11.34
CA ARG A 93 -4.83 4.07 -9.98
C ARG A 93 -4.96 2.92 -8.99
N SER A 94 -4.00 2.79 -8.08
CA SER A 94 -4.10 1.92 -6.91
C SER A 94 -4.37 2.73 -5.66
N SER A 95 -5.04 2.14 -4.67
CA SER A 95 -5.33 2.82 -3.41
C SER A 95 -5.40 1.88 -2.24
N LYS A 96 -5.15 2.41 -1.05
CA LYS A 96 -5.34 1.76 0.24
C LYS A 96 -6.05 2.70 1.22
N GLY A 97 -6.81 2.15 2.17
CA GLY A 97 -7.56 2.94 3.13
C GLY A 97 -8.37 2.08 4.09
N ALA A 98 -9.21 2.73 4.89
CA ALA A 98 -10.14 2.04 5.77
C ALA A 98 -11.19 1.24 4.94
N PRO A 99 -11.51 -0.01 5.30
CA PRO A 99 -12.43 -0.86 4.52
C PRO A 99 -13.88 -0.36 4.42
N GLU A 100 -14.31 0.49 5.36
CA GLU A 100 -15.69 0.96 5.50
C GLU A 100 -15.96 2.31 4.79
N GLN A 101 -14.94 2.89 4.16
CA GLN A 101 -14.99 4.16 3.44
C GLN A 101 -14.93 3.97 1.92
#